data_AF-A0A821DAP2-F1
#
_entry.id   AF-A0A821DAP2-F1
#
_cell.length_a   1.000
_cell.length_b   1.000
_cell.length_c   1.000
_cell.angle_alpha   90.00
_cell.angle_beta   90.00
_cell.angle_gamma   90.00
#
_symmetry.space_group_name_H-M   'P 1'
#
loop_
_entity.id
_entity.type
_entity.pdbx_description
1 polymer ?
#
loop_
_entity_poly.entity_id
_entity_poly.type
_entity_poly.pdbx_seq_one_letter_code
_entity_poly.pdbx_strand_id
1 'polypeptide(L)'
;MGYTFLTVNEEKTNRNRVPKIKQQRFIADGSADDENLQWKIPINDWIKLNFNSIGLYRVKYELQTLARLNEQIAYQTISPQDRLMIQNDVAALCNVGHQSFFDYLKLLSSYTDEDNFTLFSSMQNKLGWNDKPNEDPLSAMLRPMI
;
A
#
# COMPACT_ATOMS: atom_id res chain seq x y z
N MET A 1 -3.56 -17.76 9.15
CA MET A 1 -2.16 -17.27 9.30
C MET A 1 -2.20 -15.74 9.22
N GLY A 2 -1.71 -15.04 10.24
CA GLY A 2 -1.70 -13.56 10.29
C GLY A 2 -0.27 -13.02 10.17
N TYR A 3 -0.12 -11.79 9.67
CA TYR A 3 1.16 -11.05 9.65
C TYR A 3 1.00 -9.77 10.45
N THR A 4 2.06 -9.00 10.69
CA THR A 4 1.93 -7.75 11.47
C THR A 4 1.52 -6.60 10.55
N PHE A 5 0.77 -5.60 11.03
CA PHE A 5 0.70 -4.30 10.37
C PHE A 5 1.12 -3.14 11.29
N LEU A 6 1.73 -2.12 10.69
CA LEU A 6 2.16 -0.91 11.38
C LEU A 6 1.25 0.25 11.04
N THR A 7 0.80 0.98 12.06
CA THR A 7 0.18 2.29 11.91
C THR A 7 1.21 3.35 12.27
N VAL A 8 1.40 4.33 11.40
CA VAL A 8 2.32 5.45 11.62
C VAL A 8 1.48 6.70 11.80
N ASN A 9 1.64 7.36 12.93
CA ASN A 9 1.03 8.66 13.21
C ASN A 9 2.13 9.72 13.31
N GLU A 10 1.95 10.86 12.66
CA GLU A 10 2.82 12.02 12.86
C GLU A 10 2.30 12.86 14.05
N GLU A 11 3.12 13.06 15.08
CA GLU A 11 2.85 14.08 16.11
C GLU A 11 3.84 15.24 15.92
N LYS A 12 3.30 16.43 15.65
CA LYS A 12 4.11 17.65 15.56
C LYS A 12 4.34 18.20 16.98
N THR A 13 5.56 18.09 17.48
CA THR A 13 5.99 18.84 18.67
C THR A 13 6.88 19.98 18.21
N ASN A 14 6.39 21.23 18.35
CA ASN A 14 6.98 22.58 18.18
C ASN A 14 8.26 22.84 17.34
N ARG A 15 9.23 21.92 17.19
CA ARG A 15 10.35 22.01 16.23
C ARG A 15 10.78 20.68 15.57
N ASN A 16 10.30 19.51 16.02
CA ASN A 16 10.69 18.20 15.48
C ASN A 16 9.46 17.36 15.11
N ARG A 17 9.56 16.59 14.02
CA ARG A 17 8.59 15.55 13.67
C ARG A 17 9.01 14.26 14.38
N VAL A 18 8.23 13.79 15.34
CA VAL A 18 8.48 12.50 15.99
C VAL A 18 7.45 11.50 15.46
N PRO A 19 7.87 10.44 14.75
CA PRO A 19 6.94 9.40 14.31
C PRO A 19 6.47 8.58 15.52
N LYS A 20 5.15 8.51 15.74
CA LYS A 20 4.53 7.53 16.65
C LYS A 20 4.15 6.30 15.84
N ILE A 21 4.85 5.20 16.08
CA ILE A 21 4.60 3.92 15.41
C ILE A 21 3.81 3.02 16.36
N LYS A 22 2.66 2.54 15.92
CA LYS A 22 1.83 1.53 16.61
C LYS A 22 1.85 0.24 15.81
N GLN A 23 2.10 -0.88 16.48
CA GLN A 23 2.12 -2.21 15.89
C GLN A 23 0.85 -2.98 16.26
N GLN A 24 0.22 -3.65 15.30
CA GLN A 24 -0.96 -4.50 15.51
C GLN A 24 -0.91 -5.76 14.65
N ARG A 25 -1.63 -6.83 15.04
CA ARG A 25 -1.70 -8.07 14.24
C ARG A 25 -2.67 -7.84 13.11
N PHE A 26 -2.27 -8.18 11.90
CA PHE A 26 -3.16 -8.30 10.76
C PHE A 26 -3.58 -9.77 10.63
N ILE A 27 -4.88 -10.01 10.58
CA ILE A 27 -5.41 -11.31 10.17
C ILE A 27 -6.21 -11.10 8.89
N ALA A 28 -5.91 -11.90 7.85
CA ALA A 28 -6.49 -11.74 6.52
C ALA A 28 -8.00 -12.01 6.46
N ASP A 29 -8.56 -12.64 7.48
CA ASP A 29 -9.99 -12.83 7.66
C ASP A 29 -10.70 -11.66 8.38
N GLY A 30 -9.95 -10.63 8.79
CA GLY A 30 -10.48 -9.46 9.50
C GLY A 30 -10.67 -9.66 11.00
N SER A 31 -10.28 -10.80 11.57
CA SER A 31 -10.33 -11.02 13.02
C SER A 31 -9.27 -10.18 13.76
N ALA A 32 -9.62 -9.74 14.97
CA ALA A 32 -8.70 -9.09 15.89
C ALA A 32 -8.09 -10.14 16.84
N ASP A 33 -6.81 -9.96 17.18
CA ASP A 33 -6.10 -10.79 18.15
C ASP A 33 -5.50 -9.87 19.21
N ASP A 34 -6.13 -9.87 20.39
CA ASP A 34 -5.77 -9.01 21.53
C ASP A 34 -4.64 -9.60 22.39
N GLU A 35 -4.24 -10.85 22.14
CA GLU A 35 -3.22 -11.54 22.94
C GLU A 35 -1.88 -11.65 22.20
N ASN A 36 -0.87 -10.92 22.72
CA ASN A 36 0.55 -10.97 22.35
C ASN A 36 0.97 -10.41 20.97
N LEU A 37 1.44 -9.15 20.99
CA LEU A 37 1.85 -8.41 19.80
C LEU A 37 3.18 -7.67 19.93
N GLN A 38 4.30 -8.39 19.99
CA GLN A 38 5.61 -7.73 19.86
C GLN A 38 6.55 -8.51 18.93
N TRP A 39 6.49 -8.17 17.63
CA TRP A 39 7.53 -8.53 16.67
C TRP A 39 8.49 -7.36 16.50
N LYS A 40 9.80 -7.59 16.60
CA LYS A 40 10.81 -6.55 16.38
C LYS A 40 10.87 -6.20 14.90
N ILE A 41 10.52 -4.96 14.55
CA ILE A 41 10.57 -4.47 13.17
C ILE A 41 11.74 -3.48 13.03
N PRO A 42 12.70 -3.73 12.13
CA PRO A 42 13.75 -2.76 11.84
C PRO A 42 13.15 -1.54 11.13
N ILE A 43 13.32 -0.36 11.71
CA ILE A 43 12.85 0.91 11.17
C ILE A 43 14.07 1.66 10.63
N ASN A 44 14.10 1.89 9.32
CA ASN A 44 15.01 2.85 8.68
C ASN A 44 14.15 4.01 8.16
N ASP A 45 14.62 5.26 8.32
CA ASP A 45 14.03 6.54 7.90
C ASP A 45 12.52 6.55 7.54
N TRP A 46 11.73 7.38 8.21
CA TRP A 46 10.25 7.49 8.12
C TRP A 46 9.53 7.18 6.78
N ILE A 47 10.15 7.47 5.61
CA ILE A 47 9.62 7.17 4.26
C ILE A 47 9.78 5.70 3.84
N LYS A 48 10.66 4.94 4.48
CA LYS A 48 11.20 3.63 4.05
C LYS A 48 10.71 2.48 4.91
N LEU A 49 9.47 2.54 5.40
CA LEU A 49 8.86 1.38 6.05
C LEU A 49 8.63 0.28 5.01
N ASN A 50 9.11 -0.92 5.33
CA ASN A 50 9.26 -2.08 4.44
C ASN A 50 10.05 -1.84 3.14
N PHE A 51 11.09 -0.99 3.20
CA PHE A 51 12.03 -0.80 2.09
C PHE A 51 12.59 -2.13 1.57
N ASN A 52 12.56 -2.32 0.25
CA ASN A 52 12.89 -3.57 -0.42
C ASN A 52 12.06 -4.80 0.00
N SER A 53 10.89 -4.60 0.61
CA SER A 53 9.96 -5.70 0.97
C SER A 53 10.57 -6.77 1.88
N ILE A 54 11.59 -6.43 2.67
CA ILE A 54 12.33 -7.41 3.51
C ILE A 54 11.49 -7.85 4.72
N GLY A 55 10.52 -7.04 5.15
CA GLY A 55 9.67 -7.32 6.30
C GLY A 55 8.38 -8.04 5.94
N LEU A 56 8.01 -9.06 6.74
CA LEU A 56 6.70 -9.72 6.67
C LEU A 56 5.63 -8.93 7.44
N TYR A 57 5.40 -7.68 7.02
CA TYR A 57 4.36 -6.82 7.58
C TYR A 57 3.78 -5.88 6.53
N ARG A 58 2.58 -5.37 6.80
CA ARG A 58 1.91 -4.34 5.98
C ARG A 58 1.87 -3.00 6.68
N VAL A 59 1.81 -1.92 5.93
CA VAL A 59 1.78 -0.57 6.48
C VAL A 59 0.43 0.07 6.25
N LYS A 60 -0.22 0.48 7.33
CA LYS A 60 -1.37 1.38 7.28
C LYS A 60 -0.87 2.81 7.31
N TYR A 61 -0.97 3.49 6.17
CA TYR A 61 -0.64 4.89 6.04
C TYR A 61 -1.80 5.78 6.52
N GLU A 62 -1.48 6.78 7.34
CA GLU A 62 -2.43 7.86 7.65
C GLU A 62 -2.78 8.63 6.37
N LEU A 63 -3.98 9.24 6.30
CA LEU A 63 -4.44 9.97 5.11
C LEU A 63 -3.46 11.06 4.64
N GLN A 64 -2.83 11.78 5.58
CA GLN A 64 -1.84 12.80 5.24
C GLN A 64 -0.57 12.20 4.63
N THR A 65 -0.11 11.06 5.16
CA THR A 65 1.05 10.34 4.64
C THR A 65 0.74 9.74 3.27
N LEU A 66 -0.44 9.14 3.12
CA LEU A 66 -0.90 8.57 1.84
C LEU A 66 -0.97 9.67 0.77
N ALA A 67 -1.46 10.86 1.09
CA ALA A 67 -1.46 11.99 0.16
C ALA A 67 -0.04 12.37 -0.32
N ARG A 68 0.96 12.40 0.58
CA ARG A 68 2.36 12.65 0.21
C ARG A 68 2.97 11.51 -0.61
N LEU A 69 2.55 10.28 -0.38
CA LEU A 69 2.98 9.13 -1.18
C LEU A 69 2.38 9.22 -2.59
N ASN A 70 1.12 9.61 -2.72
CA ASN A 70 0.47 9.79 -4.03
C ASN A 70 1.23 10.81 -4.89
N GLU A 71 1.68 11.93 -4.32
CA GLU A 71 2.51 12.91 -5.05
C GLU A 71 3.81 12.27 -5.55
N GLN A 72 4.52 11.56 -4.67
CA GLN A 72 5.80 10.92 -5.02
C GLN A 72 5.63 9.75 -6.02
N ILE A 73 4.51 9.05 -5.99
CA ILE A 73 4.15 8.01 -6.97
C ILE A 73 3.92 8.65 -8.33
N ALA A 74 3.14 9.74 -8.38
CA ALA A 74 2.87 10.47 -9.63
C ALA A 74 4.16 11.04 -10.25
N TYR A 75 5.07 11.55 -9.43
CA TYR A 75 6.39 12.01 -9.89
C TYR A 75 7.42 10.89 -10.08
N GLN A 76 7.04 9.62 -9.87
CA GLN A 76 7.90 8.44 -9.93
C GLN A 76 9.20 8.54 -9.10
N THR A 77 9.19 9.28 -7.98
CA THR A 77 10.38 9.46 -7.13
C THR A 77 10.61 8.31 -6.15
N ILE A 78 9.65 7.41 -6.02
CA ILE A 78 9.73 6.18 -5.23
C ILE A 78 10.02 5.00 -6.15
N SER A 79 10.80 4.01 -5.69
CA SER A 79 11.15 2.84 -6.50
C SER A 79 9.92 2.03 -6.94
N PRO A 80 9.93 1.35 -8.10
CA PRO A 80 8.82 0.50 -8.52
C PRO A 80 8.45 -0.57 -7.47
N GLN A 81 9.45 -1.12 -6.77
CA GLN A 81 9.23 -2.10 -5.71
C GLN A 81 8.44 -1.52 -4.53
N ASP A 82 8.81 -0.34 -4.05
CA ASP A 82 8.10 0.32 -2.95
C ASP A 82 6.69 0.75 -3.39
N ARG A 83 6.53 1.23 -4.63
CA ARG A 83 5.21 1.54 -5.22
C ARG A 83 4.30 0.31 -5.24
N LEU A 84 4.82 -0.86 -5.60
CA LEU A 84 4.07 -2.12 -5.60
C LEU A 84 3.66 -2.51 -4.17
N MET A 85 4.54 -2.32 -3.20
CA MET A 85 4.26 -2.60 -1.80
C MET A 85 3.16 -1.70 -1.23
N ILE A 86 3.25 -0.38 -1.46
CA ILE A 86 2.22 0.58 -1.03
C ILE A 86 0.86 0.17 -1.59
N GLN A 87 0.80 -0.12 -2.89
CA GLN A 87 -0.41 -0.57 -3.57
C GLN A 87 -0.97 -1.87 -2.95
N ASN A 88 -0.10 -2.85 -2.68
CA ASN A 88 -0.47 -4.12 -2.05
C ASN A 88 -1.06 -3.91 -0.65
N ASP A 89 -0.43 -3.05 0.15
CA ASP A 89 -0.81 -2.80 1.53
C ASP A 89 -2.16 -2.11 1.62
N VAL A 90 -2.35 -1.04 0.84
CA VAL A 90 -3.61 -0.29 0.81
C VAL A 90 -4.75 -1.18 0.30
N ALA A 91 -4.53 -1.99 -0.73
CA ALA A 91 -5.55 -2.92 -1.23
C ALA A 91 -5.95 -3.97 -0.19
N ALA A 92 -4.98 -4.58 0.50
CA ALA A 92 -5.27 -5.58 1.52
C ALA A 92 -6.00 -4.96 2.73
N LEU A 93 -5.62 -3.75 3.14
CA LEU A 93 -6.31 -3.02 4.21
C LEU A 93 -7.74 -2.62 3.80
N CYS A 94 -7.98 -2.34 2.52
CA CYS A 94 -9.34 -2.12 2.01
C CYS A 94 -10.18 -3.39 2.07
N ASN A 95 -9.63 -4.53 1.68
CA ASN A 95 -10.35 -5.82 1.68
C ASN A 95 -10.84 -6.23 3.08
N VAL A 96 -10.12 -5.85 4.13
CA VAL A 96 -10.51 -6.15 5.52
C VAL A 96 -11.19 -4.97 6.24
N GLY A 97 -11.55 -3.90 5.52
CA GLY A 97 -12.27 -2.75 6.07
C GLY A 97 -11.45 -1.82 6.98
N HIS A 98 -10.11 -1.94 6.96
CA HIS A 98 -9.21 -1.06 7.73
C HIS A 98 -8.79 0.21 6.99
N GLN A 99 -9.07 0.31 5.69
CA GLN A 99 -8.90 1.49 4.85
C GLN A 99 -10.13 1.62 3.92
N SER A 100 -10.50 2.85 3.54
CA SER A 100 -11.65 3.02 2.64
C SER A 100 -11.28 2.68 1.20
N PHE A 101 -12.22 2.07 0.46
CA PHE A 101 -12.05 1.83 -0.97
C PHE A 101 -11.86 3.13 -1.76
N PHE A 102 -12.45 4.24 -1.29
CA PHE A 102 -12.24 5.55 -1.87
C PHE A 102 -10.77 6.00 -1.80
N ASP A 103 -10.11 5.78 -0.67
CA ASP A 103 -8.68 6.10 -0.52
C ASP A 103 -7.81 5.23 -1.42
N TYR A 104 -8.21 3.98 -1.66
CA TYR A 104 -7.55 3.11 -2.62
C TYR A 104 -7.70 3.61 -4.05
N LEU A 105 -8.89 4.01 -4.49
CA LEU A 105 -9.07 4.62 -5.81
C LEU A 105 -8.26 5.91 -5.97
N LYS A 106 -8.20 6.73 -4.91
CA LYS A 106 -7.36 7.94 -4.89
C LYS A 106 -5.87 7.61 -5.01
N LEU A 107 -5.40 6.55 -4.35
CA LEU A 107 -4.05 6.03 -4.55
C LEU A 107 -3.85 5.57 -6.00
N LEU A 108 -4.76 4.77 -6.56
CA LEU A 108 -4.61 4.29 -7.94
C LEU A 108 -4.54 5.44 -8.96
N SER A 109 -5.23 6.55 -8.70
CA SER A 109 -5.16 7.74 -9.56
C SER A 109 -3.78 8.39 -9.66
N SER A 110 -2.84 8.11 -8.73
CA SER A 110 -1.45 8.58 -8.88
C SER A 110 -0.58 7.68 -9.77
N TYR A 111 -1.06 6.50 -10.19
CA TYR A 111 -0.31 5.57 -11.05
C TYR A 111 -0.59 5.78 -12.54
N THR A 112 -1.18 6.91 -12.95
CA THR A 112 -1.53 7.17 -14.36
C THR A 112 -0.33 7.10 -15.30
N ASP A 113 0.84 7.51 -14.82
CA ASP A 113 2.09 7.50 -15.59
C ASP A 113 2.96 6.26 -15.29
N GLU A 114 2.40 5.21 -14.66
CA GLU A 114 3.14 3.99 -14.32
C GLU A 114 3.53 3.20 -15.59
N ASP A 115 4.81 2.90 -15.72
CA ASP A 115 5.38 2.16 -16.85
C ASP A 115 5.79 0.71 -16.50
N ASN A 116 5.72 0.35 -15.22
CA ASN A 116 6.09 -1.00 -14.78
C ASN A 116 4.92 -1.99 -14.95
N PHE A 117 5.13 -2.95 -15.86
CA PHE A 117 4.20 -4.04 -16.15
C PHE A 117 3.67 -4.78 -14.90
N THR A 118 4.55 -5.03 -13.91
CA THR A 118 4.18 -5.81 -12.71
C THR A 118 3.18 -5.03 -11.85
N LEU A 119 3.36 -3.72 -11.73
CA LEU A 119 2.44 -2.87 -10.98
C LEU A 119 1.10 -2.74 -11.70
N PHE A 120 1.13 -2.60 -13.02
CA PHE A 120 -0.08 -2.53 -13.82
C PHE A 120 -0.92 -3.80 -13.72
N SER A 121 -0.29 -4.97 -13.95
CA SER A 121 -0.95 -6.26 -13.80
C SER A 121 -1.49 -6.46 -12.38
N SER A 122 -0.73 -6.04 -11.36
CA SER A 122 -1.19 -6.05 -9.96
C SER A 122 -2.46 -5.21 -9.74
N MET A 123 -2.57 -4.03 -10.35
CA MET A 123 -3.77 -3.17 -10.28
C MET A 123 -4.99 -3.84 -10.90
N GLN A 124 -4.85 -4.35 -12.12
CA GLN A 124 -5.96 -5.00 -12.84
C GLN A 124 -6.50 -6.20 -12.05
N ASN A 125 -5.61 -7.07 -11.58
CA ASN A 125 -5.97 -8.25 -10.81
C ASN A 125 -6.74 -7.88 -9.53
N LYS A 126 -6.32 -6.83 -8.82
CA LYS A 126 -6.98 -6.37 -7.59
C LYS A 126 -8.33 -5.71 -7.83
N LEU A 127 -8.48 -5.03 -8.97
CA LEU A 127 -9.74 -4.43 -9.41
C LEU A 127 -10.72 -5.47 -10.00
N GLY A 128 -10.27 -6.72 -10.18
CA GLY A 128 -11.06 -7.75 -10.84
C GLY A 128 -11.28 -7.48 -12.34
N TRP A 129 -10.39 -6.69 -12.96
CA TRP A 129 -10.36 -6.49 -14.40
C TRP A 129 -9.78 -7.74 -15.06
N ASN A 130 -10.66 -8.68 -15.36
CA ASN A 130 -10.31 -9.90 -16.07
C ASN A 130 -10.33 -9.68 -17.57
N ASP A 131 -9.44 -10.38 -18.26
CA ASP A 131 -9.45 -10.50 -19.72
C ASP A 131 -10.83 -11.02 -20.17
N LYS A 132 -11.39 -10.43 -21.23
CA LYS A 132 -12.54 -11.04 -21.88
C LYS A 132 -12.11 -12.37 -22.52
N PRO A 133 -13.04 -13.33 -22.72
CA PRO A 133 -12.74 -14.54 -23.47
C PRO A 133 -12.16 -14.16 -24.85
N ASN A 134 -10.98 -14.71 -25.17
CA ASN A 134 -10.22 -14.47 -26.42
C ASN A 134 -9.61 -13.07 -26.57
N GLU A 135 -9.52 -12.30 -25.49
CA GLU A 135 -8.75 -11.06 -25.47
C GLU A 135 -7.30 -11.36 -25.08
N ASP A 136 -6.36 -10.70 -25.75
CA ASP A 136 -4.95 -10.79 -25.35
C ASP A 136 -4.72 -9.97 -24.06
N PRO A 137 -3.87 -10.43 -23.13
CA PRO A 137 -3.61 -9.73 -21.88
C PRO A 137 -3.17 -8.26 -22.09
N LEU A 138 -2.42 -7.96 -23.15
CA LEU A 138 -2.01 -6.60 -23.48
C LEU A 138 -3.20 -5.71 -23.89
N SER A 139 -4.16 -6.25 -24.64
CA SER A 139 -5.39 -5.54 -25.00
C SER A 139 -6.29 -5.30 -23.79
N ALA A 140 -6.41 -6.28 -22.91
CA ALA A 140 -7.10 -6.11 -21.63
C ALA A 140 -6.40 -5.06 -20.75
N MET A 141 -5.07 -4.98 -20.84
CA MET A 141 -4.24 -3.96 -20.20
C MET A 141 -4.44 -2.55 -20.74
N LEU A 142 -4.53 -2.39 -22.06
CA LEU A 142 -4.62 -1.06 -22.67
C LEU A 142 -6.04 -0.49 -22.67
N ARG A 143 -7.07 -1.30 -22.45
CA ARG A 143 -8.48 -0.86 -22.44
C ARG A 143 -8.79 0.35 -21.55
N PRO A 144 -8.22 0.53 -20.34
CA PRO A 144 -8.48 1.70 -19.50
C PRO A 144 -7.73 2.96 -19.95
N MET A 145 -6.77 2.85 -20.88
CA MET A 145 -5.90 3.93 -21.32
C MET A 145 -6.36 4.60 -22.63
N ILE A 146 -7.48 4.14 -23.21
CA ILE A 146 -8.08 4.62 -24.47
C ILE A 146 -9.51 5.10 -24.18
#